data_AF-A0A2S2E2R8-F1
#
_entry.id   AF-A0A2S2E2R8-F1
#
_cell.length_a   1.000
_cell.length_b   1.000
_cell.length_c   1.000
_cell.angle_alpha   90.00
_cell.angle_beta   90.00
_cell.angle_gamma   90.00
#
_symmetry.space_group_name_H-M   'P 1'
#
loop_
_entity.id
_entity.type
_entity.pdbx_description
1 polymer ?
#
loop_
_entity_poly.entity_id
_entity_poly.type
_entity_poly.pdbx_seq_one_letter_code
_entity_poly.pdbx_strand_id
1 'polypeptide(L)'
;MSNYYAQLNAENIVVGVSQLSGEVDNPALVPVPEYDSALVGQQYDPATGEFSPAPANEPEPIRVISIGSFRRRLSLTEKVAIEDSADSTVKVLEKDLMSSSFVDLDFPATVDGLAYLEQVGILATGRADELRADGTPDEQPKQ
;
A
#
# COMPACT_ATOMS: atom_id res chain seq x y z
N MET A 1 0.64 40.66 -23.26
CA MET A 1 -0.32 39.55 -23.07
C MET A 1 0.30 38.61 -22.07
N SER A 2 -0.45 38.14 -21.08
CA SER A 2 0.05 37.16 -20.11
C SER A 2 -0.12 35.76 -20.70
N ASN A 3 0.94 34.95 -20.70
CA ASN A 3 0.86 33.55 -21.18
C ASN A 3 0.85 32.63 -19.96
N TYR A 4 -0.20 31.82 -19.81
CA TYR A 4 -0.31 30.85 -18.74
C TYR A 4 -0.01 29.45 -19.26
N TYR A 5 0.71 28.67 -18.47
CA TYR A 5 1.11 27.32 -18.83
C TYR A 5 0.87 26.36 -17.66
N ALA A 6 0.25 25.22 -17.97
CA ALA A 6 0.24 24.06 -17.09
C ALA A 6 1.56 23.29 -17.28
N GLN A 7 2.30 23.11 -16.20
CA GLN A 7 3.55 22.36 -16.18
C GLN A 7 3.26 20.89 -15.94
N LEU A 8 3.70 20.02 -16.83
CA LEU A 8 3.50 18.57 -16.76
C LEU A 8 4.74 17.85 -16.20
N ASN A 9 4.52 16.77 -15.45
CA ASN A 9 5.58 15.78 -15.15
C ASN A 9 5.73 14.75 -16.28
N ALA A 10 6.59 13.75 -16.08
CA ALA A 10 6.81 12.67 -17.04
C ALA A 10 5.58 11.79 -17.33
N GLU A 11 4.54 11.85 -16.49
CA GLU A 11 3.28 11.10 -16.61
C GLU A 11 2.14 11.95 -17.19
N ASN A 12 2.46 13.15 -17.70
CA ASN A 12 1.51 14.17 -18.15
C ASN A 12 0.57 14.69 -17.05
N ILE A 13 0.98 14.63 -15.78
CA ILE A 13 0.23 15.19 -14.66
C ILE A 13 0.69 16.62 -14.42
N VAL A 14 -0.27 17.54 -14.27
CA VAL A 14 0.00 18.95 -14.00
C VAL A 14 0.57 19.10 -12.58
N VAL A 15 1.82 19.53 -12.47
CA VAL A 15 2.51 19.80 -11.20
C VAL A 15 2.43 21.26 -10.74
N GLY A 16 2.04 22.16 -11.64
CA GLY A 16 1.91 23.58 -11.34
C GLY A 16 1.38 24.37 -12.52
N VAL A 17 0.93 25.60 -12.27
CA VAL A 17 0.57 26.57 -13.31
C VAL A 17 1.47 27.79 -13.18
N SER A 18 1.97 28.30 -14.30
CA SER A 18 2.91 29.42 -14.32
C SER A 18 2.53 30.46 -15.34
N GLN A 19 2.83 31.72 -15.02
CA GLN A 19 2.68 32.85 -15.91
C GLN A 19 4.04 33.25 -16.46
N LEU A 20 4.19 33.26 -17.78
CA LEU A 20 5.41 33.62 -18.47
C LEU A 20 5.23 34.90 -19.29
N SER A 21 6.31 35.65 -19.44
CA SER A 21 6.34 36.94 -20.16
C SER A 21 6.32 36.81 -21.68
N GLY A 22 6.49 35.59 -22.20
CA GLY A 22 6.53 35.28 -23.63
C GLY A 22 6.04 33.86 -23.91
N GLU A 23 5.89 33.53 -25.19
CA GLU A 23 5.54 32.18 -25.62
C GLU A 23 6.72 31.23 -25.41
N VAL A 24 6.45 30.04 -24.89
CA VAL A 24 7.44 28.98 -24.71
C VAL A 24 6.96 27.74 -25.45
N ASP A 25 7.81 27.24 -26.33
CA ASP A 25 7.65 25.95 -27.00
C ASP A 25 8.39 24.88 -26.19
N ASN A 26 7.65 24.21 -25.31
CA ASN A 26 8.16 23.11 -24.50
C ASN A 26 7.05 22.06 -24.33
N PRO A 27 7.30 20.78 -24.65
CA PRO A 27 6.29 19.72 -24.52
C PRO A 27 5.77 19.52 -23.08
N ALA A 28 6.53 19.93 -22.06
CA ALA A 28 6.09 19.89 -20.66
C ALA A 28 5.29 21.15 -20.25
N LEU A 29 5.07 22.11 -21.14
CA LEU A 29 4.31 23.34 -20.89
C LEU A 29 3.12 23.41 -21.83
N VAL A 30 1.94 23.08 -21.33
CA VAL A 30 0.69 23.19 -22.08
C VAL A 30 0.10 24.58 -21.89
N PRO A 31 -0.12 25.37 -22.97
CA PRO A 31 -0.72 26.68 -22.85
C PRO A 31 -2.16 26.57 -22.35
N VAL A 32 -2.52 27.40 -21.37
CA VAL A 32 -3.87 27.47 -20.78
C VAL A 32 -4.40 28.90 -20.88
N PRO A 33 -5.73 29.09 -21.01
CA PRO A 33 -6.30 30.41 -21.23
C PRO A 33 -6.17 31.34 -20.02
N GLU A 34 -6.14 30.78 -18.80
CA GLU A 34 -6.03 31.53 -17.56
C GLU A 34 -5.23 30.78 -16.49
N TYR A 35 -4.90 31.46 -15.40
CA TYR A 35 -4.27 30.84 -14.24
C TYR A 35 -5.31 30.01 -13.48
N ASP A 36 -5.28 28.69 -13.67
CA ASP A 36 -6.18 27.76 -12.98
C ASP A 36 -5.40 26.74 -12.14
N SER A 37 -5.32 27.00 -10.82
CA SER A 37 -4.69 26.06 -9.88
C SER A 37 -5.47 24.75 -9.71
N ALA A 38 -6.73 24.67 -10.14
CA ALA A 38 -7.51 23.43 -10.10
C ALA A 38 -7.04 22.40 -11.14
N LEU A 39 -6.22 22.81 -12.12
CA LEU A 39 -5.56 21.89 -13.03
C LEU A 39 -4.47 21.07 -12.34
N VAL A 40 -3.90 21.54 -11.23
CA VAL A 40 -2.84 20.82 -10.51
C VAL A 40 -3.36 19.46 -10.02
N GLY A 41 -2.67 18.39 -10.40
CA GLY A 41 -3.07 17.01 -10.13
C GLY A 41 -3.99 16.40 -11.19
N GLN A 42 -4.39 17.14 -12.23
CA GLN A 42 -5.05 16.57 -13.40
C GLN A 42 -4.03 15.99 -14.37
N GLN A 43 -4.40 14.92 -15.08
CA GLN A 43 -3.67 14.35 -16.18
C GLN A 43 -4.11 15.02 -17.49
N TYR A 44 -3.13 15.51 -18.24
CA TYR A 44 -3.30 16.04 -19.59
C TYR A 44 -3.20 14.90 -20.60
N ASP A 45 -4.21 14.77 -21.47
CA ASP A 45 -4.16 13.85 -22.61
C ASP A 45 -3.70 14.61 -23.86
N PRO A 46 -2.47 14.36 -24.36
CA PRO A 46 -1.96 15.04 -25.55
C PRO A 46 -2.70 14.67 -26.84
N ALA A 47 -3.47 13.57 -26.88
CA ALA A 47 -4.24 13.17 -28.04
C ALA A 47 -5.55 13.96 -28.20
N THR A 48 -6.18 14.32 -27.08
CA THR A 48 -7.46 15.06 -27.04
C THR A 48 -7.30 16.53 -26.66
N GLY A 49 -6.19 16.88 -26.00
CA GLY A 49 -5.93 18.22 -25.48
C GLY A 49 -6.73 18.53 -24.20
N GLU A 50 -7.30 17.53 -23.54
CA GLU A 50 -8.15 17.70 -22.37
C GLU A 50 -7.41 17.39 -21.06
N PHE A 51 -7.86 18.04 -19.98
CA PHE A 51 -7.45 17.72 -18.62
C PHE A 51 -8.51 16.83 -17.97
N SER A 52 -8.08 15.75 -17.35
CA SER A 52 -8.93 14.81 -16.62
C SER A 52 -8.33 14.55 -15.25
N PRO A 53 -9.12 14.18 -14.23
CA PRO A 53 -8.55 13.77 -12.95
C PRO A 53 -7.57 12.62 -13.19
N ALA A 54 -6.33 12.78 -12.72
CA ALA A 54 -5.35 11.71 -12.79
C ALA A 54 -5.90 10.47 -12.06
N PRO A 55 -5.60 9.24 -12.54
CA PRO A 55 -5.94 8.05 -11.79
C PRO A 55 -5.36 8.19 -10.38
N ALA A 56 -6.22 8.08 -9.36
CA ALA A 56 -5.76 8.12 -7.99
C ALA A 56 -4.75 6.97 -7.80
N ASN A 57 -3.53 7.30 -7.37
CA ASN A 57 -2.59 6.27 -6.94
C ASN A 57 -3.22 5.56 -5.75
N GLU A 58 -3.69 4.33 -5.95
CA GLU A 58 -4.13 3.48 -4.84
C GLU A 58 -2.94 3.33 -3.87
N PRO A 59 -3.17 3.47 -2.56
CA PRO A 59 -2.09 3.32 -1.60
C PRO A 59 -1.48 1.92 -1.73
N GLU A 60 -0.14 1.84 -1.74
CA GLU A 60 0.54 0.56 -1.77
C GLU A 60 0.10 -0.33 -0.60
N PRO A 61 -0.11 -1.64 -0.83
CA PRO A 61 -0.57 -2.54 0.21
C PRO A 61 0.50 -2.66 1.31
N ILE A 62 0.06 -2.58 2.57
CA ILE A 62 0.96 -2.69 3.71
C ILE A 62 1.18 -4.18 4.00
N ARG A 63 2.31 -4.72 3.56
CA ARG A 63 2.66 -6.14 3.73
C ARG A 63 3.53 -6.43 4.95
N VAL A 64 4.07 -5.40 5.61
CA VAL A 64 4.87 -5.53 6.84
C VAL A 64 4.14 -4.89 8.00
N ILE A 65 3.83 -5.67 9.02
CA ILE A 65 3.09 -5.23 10.22
C ILE A 65 3.83 -5.58 11.50
N SER A 66 3.49 -4.93 12.60
CA SER A 66 4.03 -5.28 13.91
C SER A 66 3.52 -6.65 14.38
N ILE A 67 4.33 -7.37 15.16
CA ILE A 67 3.93 -8.66 15.76
C ILE A 67 2.70 -8.50 16.64
N GLY A 68 2.63 -7.39 17.39
CA GLY A 68 1.48 -7.08 18.22
C GLY A 68 0.19 -6.97 17.39
N SER A 69 0.25 -6.32 16.23
CA SER A 69 -0.89 -6.22 15.31
C SER A 69 -1.27 -7.57 14.72
N PHE A 70 -0.30 -8.34 14.22
CA PHE A 70 -0.55 -9.69 13.73
C PHE A 70 -1.21 -10.59 14.79
N ARG A 71 -0.70 -10.59 16.02
CA ARG A 71 -1.31 -11.34 17.13
C ARG A 71 -2.71 -10.83 17.47
N ARG A 72 -3.06 -9.56 17.26
CA ARG A 72 -4.44 -9.08 17.48
C ARG A 72 -5.42 -9.60 16.44
N ARG A 73 -4.95 -9.98 15.26
CA ARG A 73 -5.79 -10.61 14.22
C ARG A 73 -6.24 -12.02 14.62
N LEU A 74 -5.40 -12.74 15.39
CA LEU A 74 -5.75 -14.02 15.99
C LEU A 74 -6.77 -13.85 17.13
N SER A 75 -7.80 -14.70 17.11
CA SER A 75 -8.76 -14.87 18.20
C SER A 75 -8.10 -15.45 19.45
N LEU A 76 -8.79 -15.34 20.59
CA LEU A 76 -8.30 -15.92 21.84
C LEU A 76 -8.21 -17.45 21.76
N THR A 77 -9.20 -18.11 21.13
CA THR A 77 -9.22 -19.56 20.98
C THR A 77 -8.04 -20.06 20.16
N GLU A 78 -7.71 -19.39 19.04
CA GLU A 78 -6.55 -19.74 18.21
C GLU A 78 -5.24 -19.57 19.00
N LYS A 79 -5.09 -18.48 19.77
CA LYS A 79 -3.92 -18.27 20.62
C LYS A 79 -3.76 -19.36 21.68
N VAL A 80 -4.84 -19.72 22.36
CA VAL A 80 -4.83 -20.78 23.36
C VAL A 80 -4.50 -22.13 22.71
N ALA A 81 -5.06 -22.43 21.54
CA ALA A 81 -4.75 -23.67 20.81
C ALA A 81 -3.27 -23.75 20.39
N ILE A 82 -2.66 -22.62 20.00
CA ILE A 82 -1.22 -22.55 19.72
C ILE A 82 -0.41 -22.77 21.01
N GLU A 83 -0.80 -22.11 22.11
CA GLU A 83 -0.14 -22.21 23.43
C GLU A 83 -0.27 -23.62 24.05
N ASP A 84 -1.38 -24.32 23.85
CA ASP A 84 -1.61 -25.66 24.40
C ASP A 84 -1.17 -26.79 23.44
N SER A 85 -0.74 -26.46 22.22
CA SER A 85 -0.36 -27.46 21.23
C SER A 85 0.81 -28.32 21.69
N ALA A 86 0.64 -29.65 21.61
CA ALA A 86 1.71 -30.63 21.83
C ALA A 86 2.64 -30.78 20.62
N ASP A 87 2.30 -30.16 19.48
CA ASP A 87 3.10 -30.25 18.26
C ASP A 87 4.32 -29.32 18.35
N SER A 88 5.51 -29.92 18.28
CA SER A 88 6.78 -29.19 18.33
C SER A 88 6.91 -28.16 17.22
N THR A 89 6.33 -28.41 16.05
CA THR A 89 6.36 -27.51 14.90
C THR A 89 5.60 -26.23 15.22
N VAL A 90 4.39 -26.34 15.77
CA VAL A 90 3.59 -25.19 16.23
C VAL A 90 4.35 -24.38 17.27
N LYS A 91 5.05 -25.05 18.19
CA LYS A 91 5.88 -24.38 19.22
C LYS A 91 7.10 -23.66 18.67
N VAL A 92 7.71 -24.18 17.61
CA VAL A 92 8.82 -23.50 16.95
C VAL A 92 8.30 -22.28 16.19
N LEU A 93 7.22 -22.43 15.41
CA LEU A 93 6.60 -21.33 14.67
C LEU A 93 6.18 -20.17 15.60
N GLU A 94 5.57 -20.48 16.74
CA GLU A 94 5.22 -19.47 17.74
C GLU A 94 6.46 -18.74 18.27
N LYS A 95 7.53 -19.46 18.61
CA LYS A 95 8.78 -18.86 19.12
C LYS A 95 9.48 -18.00 18.08
N ASP A 96 9.51 -18.43 16.83
CA ASP A 96 10.11 -17.69 15.72
C ASP A 96 9.35 -16.39 15.46
N LEU A 97 8.01 -16.46 15.46
CA LEU A 97 7.15 -15.29 15.36
C LEU A 97 7.42 -14.30 16.50
N MET A 98 7.52 -14.79 17.73
CA MET A 98 7.74 -13.97 18.92
C MET A 98 9.17 -13.41 19.02
N SER A 99 10.14 -14.03 18.34
CA SER A 99 11.54 -13.57 18.30
C SER A 99 11.81 -12.54 17.20
N SER A 100 10.88 -12.38 16.26
CA SER A 100 10.97 -11.40 15.19
C SER A 100 10.79 -9.97 15.70
N SER A 101 11.08 -8.97 14.87
CA SER A 101 10.75 -7.55 15.19
C SER A 101 9.46 -7.08 14.51
N PHE A 102 9.11 -7.71 13.39
CA PHE A 102 7.94 -7.44 12.58
C PHE A 102 7.50 -8.74 11.90
N VAL A 103 6.34 -8.70 11.28
CA VAL A 103 5.79 -9.80 10.46
C VAL A 103 5.66 -9.30 9.05
N ASP A 104 6.35 -9.96 8.13
CA ASP A 104 6.14 -9.80 6.70
C ASP A 104 5.10 -10.84 6.25
N LEU A 105 3.96 -10.35 5.76
CA LEU A 105 2.80 -11.15 5.36
C LEU A 105 3.04 -11.97 4.09
N ASP A 106 4.11 -11.70 3.34
CA ASP A 106 4.49 -12.47 2.14
C ASP A 106 5.75 -13.31 2.35
N PHE A 107 6.35 -13.24 3.53
CA PHE A 107 7.52 -14.05 3.84
C PHE A 107 7.15 -15.54 3.81
N PRO A 108 7.86 -16.38 3.02
CA PRO A 108 7.48 -17.78 2.81
C PRO A 108 7.26 -18.57 4.10
N ALA A 109 8.11 -18.39 5.12
CA ALA A 109 7.94 -19.10 6.39
C ALA A 109 6.67 -18.68 7.16
N THR A 110 6.24 -17.42 7.03
CA THR A 110 4.97 -16.93 7.60
C THR A 110 3.79 -17.55 6.87
N VAL A 111 3.87 -17.64 5.54
CA VAL A 111 2.85 -18.29 4.70
C VAL A 111 2.73 -19.78 5.04
N ASP A 112 3.86 -20.49 5.01
CA ASP A 112 3.92 -21.93 5.28
C ASP A 112 3.49 -22.24 6.72
N GLY A 113 3.88 -21.40 7.69
CA GLY A 113 3.48 -21.55 9.08
C GLY A 113 1.96 -21.42 9.25
N LEU A 114 1.31 -20.46 8.59
CA LEU A 114 -0.14 -20.31 8.65
C LEU A 114 -0.89 -21.45 7.94
N ALA A 115 -0.42 -21.86 6.77
CA ALA A 115 -0.97 -23.02 6.06
C ALA A 115 -0.87 -24.29 6.91
N TYR A 116 0.25 -24.46 7.64
CA TYR A 116 0.42 -25.57 8.56
C TYR A 116 -0.58 -25.52 9.73
N LEU A 117 -0.81 -24.34 10.31
CA LEU A 117 -1.81 -24.17 11.38
C LEU A 117 -3.24 -24.50 10.93
N GLU A 118 -3.59 -24.20 9.67
CA GLU A 118 -4.85 -24.67 9.07
C GLU A 118 -4.88 -26.18 8.86
N GLN A 119 -3.78 -26.76 8.37
CA GLN A 119 -3.66 -28.19 8.12
C GLN A 119 -3.85 -29.01 9.41
N VAL A 120 -3.31 -28.56 10.54
CA VAL A 120 -3.47 -29.23 11.84
C VAL A 120 -4.77 -28.84 12.57
N GLY A 121 -5.60 -27.98 11.97
CA GLY A 121 -6.91 -27.59 12.48
C GLY A 121 -6.89 -26.60 13.63
N ILE A 122 -5.75 -25.94 13.89
CA ILE A 122 -5.67 -24.81 14.84
C ILE A 122 -6.38 -23.57 14.25
N LEU A 123 -6.19 -23.35 12.95
CA LEU A 123 -6.93 -22.38 12.17
C LEU A 123 -8.03 -23.08 11.36
N ALA A 124 -9.17 -22.41 11.19
CA ALA A 124 -10.19 -22.87 10.26
C ALA A 124 -9.71 -22.71 8.80
N THR A 125 -10.27 -23.48 7.88
CA THR A 125 -9.92 -23.36 6.44
C THR A 125 -10.22 -21.97 5.89
N GLY A 126 -9.25 -21.34 5.21
CA GLY A 126 -9.32 -19.99 4.64
C GLY A 126 -8.89 -18.89 5.63
N ARG A 127 -8.66 -19.23 6.90
CA ARG A 127 -8.29 -18.28 7.94
C ARG A 127 -6.86 -17.77 7.78
N ALA A 128 -5.96 -18.56 7.18
CA ALA A 128 -4.59 -18.10 6.88
C ALA A 128 -4.60 -16.88 5.95
N ASP A 129 -5.45 -16.88 4.93
CA ASP A 129 -5.57 -15.77 3.98
C ASP A 129 -6.13 -14.51 4.64
N GLU A 130 -7.11 -14.66 5.54
CA GLU A 130 -7.65 -13.54 6.33
C GLU A 130 -6.59 -12.90 7.23
N LEU A 131 -5.74 -13.71 7.86
CA LEU A 131 -4.64 -13.21 8.70
C LEU A 131 -3.56 -12.47 7.88
N ARG A 132 -3.46 -12.78 6.59
CA ARG A 132 -2.54 -12.17 5.61
C ARG A 132 -3.15 -11.03 4.79
N ALA A 133 -4.37 -10.60 5.10
CA ALA A 133 -4.96 -9.42 4.48
C ALA A 133 -4.06 -8.18 4.67
N ASP A 134 -4.15 -7.21 3.76
CA ASP A 134 -3.32 -6.02 3.82
C ASP A 134 -3.41 -5.32 5.18
N GLY A 135 -2.27 -4.82 5.64
CA GLY A 135 -2.16 -4.03 6.85
C GLY A 135 -2.86 -2.68 6.71
N THR A 136 -3.24 -2.12 7.85
CA THR A 136 -3.61 -0.70 7.96
C THR A 136 -2.41 0.14 8.40
N PRO A 137 -2.41 1.47 8.20
CA PRO A 137 -1.32 2.33 8.66
C PRO A 137 -1.00 2.19 10.16
N ASP A 138 -2.00 1.93 10.99
CA ASP A 138 -1.84 1.72 12.44
C ASP A 138 -1.14 0.40 12.81
N GLU A 139 -1.06 -0.54 11.86
CA GLU A 139 -0.44 -1.84 12.07
C GLU A 139 1.05 -1.86 11.73
N GLN A 140 1.56 -0.84 11.05
CA GLN A 140 2.97 -0.77 10.69
C GLN A 140 3.86 -0.81 11.95
N PRO A 141 5.05 -1.44 11.89
CA PRO A 141 6.02 -1.37 12.97
C PRO A 141 6.36 0.09 13.27
N LYS A 142 6.20 0.50 14.53
CA LYS A 142 6.67 1.83 14.95
C LYS A 142 8.19 1.81 15.02
N GLN A 143 8.83 2.76 14.33
CA GLN A 143 10.28 2.97 14.37
C GLN A 143 10.74 3.45 15.75
#